data_AF-A0A6M0EZ37-F1
#
_entry.id   AF-A0A6M0EZ37-F1
#
_cell.length_a   1.000
_cell.length_b   1.000
_cell.length_c   1.000
_cell.angle_alpha   90.00
_cell.angle_beta   90.00
_cell.angle_gamma   90.00
#
_symmetry.space_group_name_H-M   'P 1'
#
loop_
_entity.id
_entity.type
_entity.pdbx_description
1 polymer ?
#
loop_
_entity_poly.entity_id
_entity_poly.type
_entity_poly.pdbx_seq_one_letter_code
_entity_poly.pdbx_strand_id
1 'polypeptide(L)'
;MANNVQNLGLNQIQRHIFLCADQTKPKCCSKQASLESWNYLKRRLKELKLDQKTSSCSSLIFRTKANCLRVCADGPIMVIYPDGVWYRQAKPLVIERIIQEHLIGNKVVEEYAITIHPLPVTFYSVTKDCWDNARN
;
A
#
# COMPACT_ATOMS: atom_id res chain seq x y z
N MET A 1 -10.65 5.98 -21.91
CA MET A 1 -9.94 5.93 -20.60
C MET A 1 -10.57 4.96 -19.57
N ALA A 2 -11.82 4.51 -19.72
CA ALA A 2 -12.49 3.61 -18.76
C ALA A 2 -11.83 2.21 -18.56
N ASN A 3 -11.02 1.75 -19.54
CA ASN A 3 -10.48 0.39 -19.55
C ASN A 3 -9.50 0.11 -18.40
N ASN A 4 -8.57 1.03 -18.09
CA ASN A 4 -7.52 0.76 -17.09
C ASN A 4 -8.03 0.77 -15.65
N VAL A 5 -8.96 1.68 -15.33
CA VAL A 5 -9.60 1.77 -14.01
C VAL A 5 -10.33 0.47 -13.70
N GLN A 6 -11.09 -0.01 -14.67
CA GLN A 6 -11.80 -1.28 -14.56
C GLN A 6 -10.81 -2.44 -14.50
N ASN A 7 -9.84 -2.56 -15.41
CA ASN A 7 -8.90 -3.69 -15.42
C ASN A 7 -8.11 -3.83 -14.11
N LEU A 8 -7.67 -2.72 -13.53
CA LEU A 8 -6.92 -2.70 -12.28
C LEU A 8 -7.80 -2.79 -11.03
N GLY A 9 -9.12 -2.58 -11.15
CA GLY A 9 -10.05 -2.62 -10.01
C GLY A 9 -9.85 -1.48 -9.03
N LEU A 10 -9.52 -0.29 -9.51
CA LEU A 10 -9.15 0.81 -8.62
C LEU A 10 -10.26 1.20 -7.63
N ASN A 11 -11.52 1.01 -8.01
CA ASN A 11 -12.69 1.23 -7.16
C ASN A 11 -12.96 0.11 -6.13
N GLN A 12 -12.20 -0.98 -6.17
CA GLN A 12 -12.32 -2.12 -5.26
C GLN A 12 -11.16 -2.21 -4.26
N ILE A 13 -10.17 -1.32 -4.37
CA ILE A 13 -9.01 -1.28 -3.48
C ILE A 13 -9.48 -1.04 -2.05
N GLN A 14 -9.15 -1.95 -1.15
CA GLN A 14 -9.42 -1.82 0.29
C GLN A 14 -8.26 -1.19 1.04
N ARG A 15 -7.03 -1.53 0.65
CA ARG A 15 -5.81 -0.97 1.23
C ARG A 15 -4.79 -0.61 0.18
N HIS A 16 -4.04 0.46 0.43
CA HIS A 16 -2.95 0.91 -0.42
C HIS A 16 -1.67 1.05 0.39
N ILE A 17 -0.68 0.24 0.03
CA ILE A 17 0.65 0.24 0.62
C ILE A 17 1.56 1.20 -0.17
N PHE A 18 2.19 2.12 0.53
CA PHE A 18 3.32 2.88 0.01
C PHE A 18 4.59 2.43 0.70
N LEU A 19 5.56 1.93 -0.06
CA LEU A 19 6.86 1.52 0.45
C LEU A 19 7.95 2.46 -0.07
N CYS A 20 8.71 3.04 0.85
CA CYS A 20 9.92 3.79 0.55
C CYS A 20 10.99 2.85 -0.01
N ALA A 21 11.21 2.89 -1.32
CA ALA A 21 12.21 2.07 -1.99
C ALA A 21 12.76 2.72 -3.26
N ASP A 22 13.96 2.29 -3.68
CA ASP A 22 14.69 2.84 -4.82
C ASP A 22 14.95 4.35 -4.64
N GLN A 23 15.35 4.73 -3.42
CA GLN A 23 15.51 6.14 -3.06
C GLN A 23 16.70 6.76 -3.81
N THR A 24 16.53 8.01 -4.26
CA THR A 24 17.64 8.75 -4.91
C THR A 24 18.70 9.15 -3.89
N LYS A 25 18.29 9.43 -2.65
CA LYS A 25 19.16 9.78 -1.52
C LYS A 25 18.83 8.87 -0.32
N PRO A 26 19.47 7.71 -0.19
CA PRO A 26 19.17 6.75 0.88
C PRO A 26 19.66 7.27 2.24
N LYS A 27 18.74 7.66 3.12
CA LYS A 27 19.06 8.18 4.48
C LYS A 27 18.83 7.17 5.61
N CYS A 28 17.75 6.40 5.54
CA CYS A 28 17.32 5.51 6.64
C CYS A 28 17.51 4.01 6.35
N CYS A 29 17.82 3.63 5.11
CA CYS A 29 18.22 2.28 4.72
C CYS A 29 19.00 2.34 3.40
N SER A 30 19.78 1.30 3.08
CA SER A 30 20.46 1.21 1.78
C SER A 30 19.46 1.04 0.63
N LYS A 31 19.83 1.51 -0.57
CA LYS A 31 19.04 1.32 -1.78
C LYS A 31 18.75 -0.16 -2.05
N GLN A 32 19.76 -1.02 -1.88
CA GLN A 32 19.64 -2.47 -2.05
C GLN A 32 18.62 -3.10 -1.10
N ALA A 33 18.69 -2.79 0.20
CA ALA A 33 17.75 -3.31 1.19
C ALA A 33 16.30 -2.88 0.90
N SER A 34 16.12 -1.65 0.40
CA SER A 34 14.80 -1.15 0.02
C SER A 34 14.22 -1.87 -1.21
N LEU A 35 15.07 -2.20 -2.19
CA LEU A 35 14.68 -2.93 -3.40
C LEU A 35 14.36 -4.39 -3.09
N GLU A 36 15.12 -5.02 -2.20
CA GLU A 36 14.83 -6.36 -1.67
C GLU A 36 13.43 -6.39 -1.04
N SER A 37 13.15 -5.42 -0.19
CA SER A 37 11.85 -5.28 0.48
C SER A 37 10.70 -5.07 -0.50
N TRP A 38 10.89 -4.21 -1.52
CA TRP A 38 9.92 -4.01 -2.59
C TRP A 38 9.65 -5.26 -3.42
N ASN A 39 10.71 -5.99 -3.79
CA ASN A 39 10.58 -7.21 -4.57
C ASN A 39 9.89 -8.32 -3.78
N TYR A 40 10.20 -8.44 -2.47
CA TYR A 40 9.51 -9.36 -1.57
C TYR A 40 8.02 -9.04 -1.49
N LEU A 41 7.65 -7.79 -1.18
CA LEU A 41 6.25 -7.35 -1.11
C LEU A 41 5.49 -7.66 -2.41
N LYS A 42 6.07 -7.29 -3.56
CA LYS A 42 5.46 -7.51 -4.89
C LYS A 42 5.21 -9.00 -5.15
N ARG A 43 6.21 -9.85 -4.88
CA ARG A 43 6.11 -11.29 -5.10
C ARG A 43 5.07 -11.91 -4.15
N ARG A 44 5.11 -11.53 -2.87
CA ARG A 44 4.29 -12.16 -1.83
C ARG A 44 2.80 -11.85 -1.99
N LEU A 45 2.44 -10.61 -2.32
CA LEU A 45 1.05 -10.25 -2.60
C LEU A 45 0.49 -11.04 -3.80
N LYS A 46 1.32 -11.28 -4.83
CA LYS A 46 0.93 -12.08 -6.00
C LYS A 46 0.74 -13.56 -5.65
N GLU A 47 1.63 -14.14 -4.86
CA GLU A 47 1.52 -15.53 -4.37
C GLU A 47 0.22 -15.76 -3.60
N LEU A 48 -0.16 -14.80 -2.75
CA LEU A 48 -1.37 -14.84 -1.95
C LEU A 48 -2.62 -14.35 -2.69
N LYS A 49 -2.46 -13.93 -3.96
CA LYS A 49 -3.54 -13.40 -4.81
C LYS A 49 -4.25 -12.17 -4.19
N LEU A 50 -3.54 -11.38 -3.40
CA LEU A 50 -4.05 -10.18 -2.74
C LEU A 50 -4.02 -8.94 -3.64
N ASP A 51 -3.27 -8.96 -4.74
CA ASP A 51 -3.14 -7.85 -5.70
C ASP A 51 -3.95 -8.04 -6.99
N GLN A 52 -4.87 -9.00 -7.00
CA GLN A 52 -5.71 -9.31 -8.15
C GLN A 52 -7.19 -9.34 -7.76
N LYS A 53 -8.05 -9.02 -8.72
CA LYS A 53 -9.49 -9.22 -8.56
C LYS A 53 -9.78 -10.70 -8.39
N THR A 54 -10.47 -11.05 -7.33
CA THR A 54 -10.99 -12.40 -7.15
C THR A 54 -12.48 -12.32 -6.84
N SER A 55 -13.24 -13.32 -7.25
CA SER A 55 -14.66 -13.43 -6.95
C SER A 55 -14.95 -13.75 -5.48
N SER A 56 -13.95 -14.24 -4.73
CA SER A 56 -14.11 -14.74 -3.36
C SER A 56 -13.34 -13.98 -2.28
N CYS A 57 -12.38 -13.12 -2.63
CA CYS A 57 -11.57 -12.38 -1.65
C CYS A 57 -11.86 -10.88 -1.74
N SER A 58 -12.44 -10.34 -0.66
CA SER A 58 -12.91 -8.96 -0.55
C SER A 58 -11.79 -7.92 -0.40
N SER A 59 -10.52 -8.34 -0.31
CA SER A 59 -9.41 -7.48 0.10
C SER A 59 -8.40 -7.26 -1.02
N LEU A 60 -8.74 -6.41 -1.99
CA LEU A 60 -7.79 -5.98 -3.03
C LEU A 60 -6.77 -4.98 -2.43
N ILE A 61 -5.50 -5.34 -2.51
CA ILE A 61 -4.39 -4.57 -1.94
C ILE A 61 -3.55 -3.99 -3.07
N PHE A 62 -3.49 -2.66 -3.10
CA PHE A 62 -2.66 -1.95 -4.05
C PHE A 62 -1.32 -1.56 -3.44
N ARG A 63 -0.30 -1.38 -4.28
CA ARG A 63 1.06 -1.03 -3.83
C ARG A 63 1.68 0.03 -4.72
N THR A 64 2.39 0.95 -4.11
CA THR A 64 3.17 1.98 -4.80
C THR A 64 4.59 2.02 -4.24
N LYS A 65 5.56 2.02 -5.15
CA LYS A 65 6.96 2.30 -4.82
C LYS A 65 7.13 3.81 -4.69
N ALA A 66 7.36 4.30 -3.47
CA ALA A 66 7.63 5.70 -3.21
C ALA A 66 9.14 5.93 -3.09
N ASN A 67 9.67 7.01 -3.68
CA ASN A 67 11.10 7.31 -3.58
C ASN A 67 11.50 7.75 -2.16
N CYS A 68 10.74 8.64 -1.51
CA CYS A 68 11.00 9.00 -0.11
C CYS A 68 9.69 9.46 0.54
N LEU A 69 9.39 8.96 1.74
CA LEU A 69 8.23 9.36 2.52
C LEU A 69 8.55 10.46 3.55
N ARG A 70 9.79 10.98 3.56
CA ARG A 70 10.29 12.08 4.42
C ARG A 70 10.30 11.84 5.93
N VAL A 71 9.87 10.67 6.41
CA VAL A 71 9.81 10.34 7.86
C VAL A 71 11.11 9.72 8.41
N CYS A 72 11.97 9.12 7.56
CA CYS A 72 13.28 8.54 7.89
C CYS A 72 13.50 8.17 9.37
N ALA A 73 12.78 7.16 9.85
CA ALA A 73 12.88 6.62 11.21
C ALA A 73 13.14 5.12 11.12
N ASP A 74 14.41 4.73 10.91
CA ASP A 74 14.86 3.33 10.84
C ASP A 74 14.21 2.53 9.67
N GLY A 75 14.67 2.77 8.44
CA GLY A 75 14.00 2.31 7.22
C GLY A 75 14.21 0.83 6.88
N PRO A 76 13.54 0.30 5.83
CA PRO A 76 12.60 1.00 4.93
C PRO A 76 11.29 1.41 5.63
N ILE A 77 10.70 2.52 5.19
CA ILE A 77 9.43 3.03 5.72
C ILE A 77 8.27 2.56 4.85
N MET A 78 7.23 2.04 5.47
CA MET A 78 5.98 1.64 4.82
C MET A 78 4.80 2.36 5.47
N VAL A 79 3.82 2.80 4.68
CA VAL A 79 2.53 3.27 5.19
C VAL A 79 1.40 2.52 4.50
N ILE A 80 0.37 2.19 5.26
CA ILE A 80 -0.82 1.47 4.78
C ILE A 80 -2.04 2.35 5.01
N TYR A 81 -2.69 2.76 3.93
CA TYR A 81 -3.98 3.46 3.96
C TYR A 81 -5.14 2.51 3.65
N PRO A 82 -6.36 2.78 4.14
CA PRO A 82 -6.76 3.94 4.96
C PRO A 82 -6.37 3.82 6.46
N ASP A 83 -5.87 2.66 6.88
CA ASP A 83 -5.51 2.33 8.26
C ASP A 83 -4.56 3.35 8.92
N GLY A 84 -3.77 4.07 8.11
CA GLY A 84 -2.90 5.15 8.58
C GLY A 84 -1.74 4.65 9.45
N VAL A 85 -1.35 3.38 9.28
CA VAL A 85 -0.28 2.75 10.05
C VAL A 85 1.04 2.97 9.33
N TRP A 86 1.99 3.57 10.04
CA TRP A 86 3.35 3.79 9.57
C TRP A 86 4.29 2.77 10.19
N TYR A 87 4.95 1.97 9.37
CA TYR A 87 5.92 0.96 9.80
C TYR A 87 7.36 1.38 9.50
N ARG A 88 8.25 1.05 10.44
CA ARG A 88 9.71 1.08 10.28
C ARG A 88 10.25 -0.33 10.01
N GLN A 89 11.52 -0.42 9.63
CA GLN A 89 12.22 -1.67 9.32
C GLN A 89 11.43 -2.62 8.43
N ALA A 90 10.71 -2.10 7.43
CA ALA A 90 9.89 -2.91 6.52
C ALA A 90 10.76 -3.74 5.55
N LYS A 91 11.51 -4.69 6.11
CA LYS A 91 12.35 -5.71 5.50
C LYS A 91 11.51 -6.97 5.25
N PRO A 92 11.98 -7.94 4.45
CA PRO A 92 11.18 -9.13 4.10
C PRO A 92 10.46 -9.84 5.25
N LEU A 93 11.14 -10.10 6.38
CA LEU A 93 10.53 -10.76 7.54
C LEU A 93 9.42 -9.92 8.20
N VAL A 94 9.65 -8.61 8.31
CA VAL A 94 8.67 -7.67 8.87
C VAL A 94 7.48 -7.50 7.92
N ILE A 95 7.75 -7.45 6.61
CA ILE A 95 6.70 -7.41 5.58
C ILE A 95 5.82 -8.66 5.64
N GLU A 96 6.38 -9.85 5.84
CA GLU A 96 5.56 -11.06 6.00
C GLU A 96 4.64 -10.96 7.20
N ARG A 97 5.14 -10.49 8.35
CA ARG A 97 4.30 -10.24 9.53
C ARG A 97 3.20 -9.22 9.24
N ILE A 98 3.52 -8.11 8.59
CA ILE A 98 2.52 -7.10 8.19
C ILE A 98 1.47 -7.71 7.26
N ILE A 99 1.87 -8.56 6.31
CA ILE A 99 0.92 -9.21 5.40
C ILE A 99 -0.01 -10.17 6.17
N GLN A 100 0.55 -11.08 6.97
CA GLN A 100 -0.24 -12.10 7.67
C GLN A 100 -1.07 -11.50 8.81
N GLU A 101 -0.44 -10.71 9.67
CA GLU A 101 -1.09 -10.17 10.87
C GLU A 101 -1.98 -8.98 10.52
N HIS A 102 -1.47 -7.99 9.78
CA HIS A 102 -2.21 -6.74 9.56
C HIS A 102 -3.13 -6.81 8.35
N LEU A 103 -2.61 -7.16 7.17
CA LEU A 103 -3.41 -7.13 5.95
C LEU A 103 -4.48 -8.23 5.89
N ILE A 104 -4.12 -9.44 6.34
CA ILE A 104 -5.05 -10.58 6.37
C ILE A 104 -5.77 -10.65 7.72
N GLY A 105 -5.02 -10.58 8.82
CA GLY A 105 -5.55 -10.75 10.19
C GLY A 105 -6.13 -9.49 10.84
N ASN A 106 -6.07 -8.32 10.18
CA ASN A 106 -6.53 -7.03 10.73
C ASN A 106 -5.88 -6.65 12.07
N LYS A 107 -4.67 -7.14 12.35
CA LYS A 107 -3.92 -6.89 13.59
C LYS A 107 -2.61 -6.17 13.28
N VAL A 108 -2.45 -4.95 13.78
CA VAL A 108 -1.24 -4.15 13.59
C VAL A 108 -0.03 -4.82 14.27
N VAL A 109 1.11 -4.79 13.59
CA VAL A 109 2.39 -5.27 14.14
C VAL A 109 3.04 -4.15 14.96
N GLU A 110 2.52 -3.91 16.17
CA GLU A 110 2.85 -2.75 17.00
C GLU A 110 4.36 -2.54 17.23
N GLU A 111 5.12 -3.62 17.34
CA GLU A 111 6.59 -3.60 17.48
C GLU A 111 7.30 -2.73 16.42
N TYR A 112 6.77 -2.72 15.20
CA TYR A 112 7.32 -1.96 14.07
C TYR A 112 6.50 -0.71 13.72
N ALA A 113 5.39 -0.45 14.42
CA ALA A 113 4.58 0.73 14.17
C ALA A 113 5.26 1.98 14.77
N ILE A 114 5.45 3.02 13.95
CA ILE A 114 5.92 4.34 14.36
C ILE A 114 4.75 5.14 14.92
N THR A 115 3.63 5.14 14.19
CA THR A 115 2.39 5.83 14.56
C THR A 115 1.22 5.24 13.79
N ILE A 116 0.02 5.44 14.33
CA ILE A 116 -1.25 5.01 13.74
C ILE A 116 -2.17 6.23 13.74
N HIS A 117 -2.48 6.74 12.54
CA HIS A 117 -3.40 7.84 12.35
C HIS A 117 -4.22 7.62 11.08
N PRO A 118 -5.37 6.92 11.18
CA PRO A 118 -6.25 6.67 10.05
C PRO A 118 -6.70 7.99 9.42
N LEU A 119 -6.80 8.03 8.09
CA LEU A 119 -7.36 9.20 7.42
C LEU A 119 -8.86 9.31 7.69
N PRO A 120 -9.40 10.53 7.82
CA PRO A 120 -10.84 10.70 7.98
C PRO A 120 -11.58 10.17 6.74
N VAL A 121 -12.71 9.49 6.98
CA VAL A 121 -13.57 9.00 5.91
C VAL A 121 -14.35 10.19 5.33
N THR A 122 -14.11 10.48 4.05
CA THR A 122 -14.88 11.50 3.33
C THR A 122 -16.07 10.87 2.63
N PHE A 123 -17.28 11.31 2.95
CA PHE A 123 -18.48 10.94 2.22
C PHE A 123 -18.63 11.86 1.02
N TYR A 124 -18.37 11.35 -0.18
CA TYR A 124 -18.67 12.07 -1.41
C TYR A 124 -20.10 11.73 -1.84
N SER A 125 -20.99 12.73 -1.87
CA SER A 125 -22.24 12.62 -2.62
C SER A 125 -21.88 12.62 -4.11
N VAL A 126 -22.03 11.47 -4.77
CA VAL A 126 -21.90 11.40 -6.23
C VAL A 126 -23.12 12.11 -6.83
N THR A 127 -23.01 13.41 -7.09
CA THR A 127 -23.91 14.06 -8.05
C THR A 127 -23.52 13.56 -9.44
N LYS A 128 -24.46 12.98 -10.16
CA LYS A 128 -24.29 12.31 -11.47
C LYS A 128 -23.98 13.29 -12.62
N ASP A 129 -23.41 14.45 -12.34
CA ASP A 129 -23.25 15.53 -13.31
C ASP A 129 -21.78 15.90 -13.42
N CYS A 130 -21.13 15.45 -14.51
CA CYS A 130 -20.02 16.11 -15.22
C CYS A 130 -19.11 15.15 -16.03
N TRP A 131 -19.29 13.83 -15.98
CA TRP A 131 -18.45 12.90 -16.76
C TRP A 131 -18.99 12.54 -18.16
N ASP A 132 -20.09 13.14 -18.60
CA ASP A 132 -20.61 12.96 -19.97
C ASP A 132 -20.24 14.09 -20.95
N ASN A 133 -19.71 15.24 -20.49
CA ASN A 133 -19.40 16.38 -21.37
C ASN A 133 -17.94 16.44 -21.87
N ALA A 134 -17.13 15.40 -21.67
CA ALA A 134 -15.77 15.31 -22.23
C ALA A 134 -15.69 14.39 -23.46
N ARG A 135 -16.82 14.21 -24.18
CA ARG A 135 -16.93 13.46 -25.44
C ARG A 135 -17.60 14.29 -26.56
N ASN A 136 -17.12 15.51 -26.77
CA ASN A 136 -17.23 16.20 -28.06
C ASN A 136 -15.86 16.78 -28.43
#